data_AF-A0ABD4RKS9-F1
#
_entry.id   AF-A0ABD4RKS9-F1
#
_cell.length_a   1.000
_cell.length_b   1.000
_cell.length_c   1.000
_cell.angle_alpha   90.00
_cell.angle_beta   90.00
_cell.angle_gamma   90.00
#
_symmetry.space_group_name_H-M   'P 1'
#
loop_
_entity.id
_entity.type
_entity.pdbx_description
1 polymer ?
#
loop_
_entity_poly.entity_id
_entity_poly.type
_entity_poly.pdbx_seq_one_letter_code
_entity_poly.pdbx_strand_id
1 'polypeptide(L)'
;EIETNEELTDIEEIHFIEIPKLKDLDDDANIDTIDMLTAWIEFLKDPESNVVRKLEFSKEEIKEAKDELYRLSRDKKELELYNLREKSFFDKISALSNAEEKGREQGREQGLEEGKLLERINIAKNLLDVLDNETISLKTGLSVEEIEKLR
;
A
#
# COMPACT_ATOMS: atom_id res chain seq x y z
N GLU A 1 -46.66 10.94 -14.37
CA GLU A 1 -47.04 11.31 -12.98
C GLU A 1 -48.09 12.42 -12.90
N ILE A 2 -47.80 13.69 -13.25
CA ILE A 2 -48.76 14.80 -13.04
C ILE A 2 -49.95 14.80 -14.02
N GLU A 3 -49.78 14.26 -15.24
CA GLU A 3 -50.87 14.16 -16.24
C GLU A 3 -51.57 12.79 -16.26
N THR A 4 -50.85 11.71 -15.93
CA THR A 4 -51.34 10.33 -16.09
C THR A 4 -51.67 9.62 -14.78
N ASN A 5 -51.19 10.12 -13.63
CA ASN A 5 -51.36 9.50 -12.31
C ASN A 5 -50.88 8.02 -12.24
N GLU A 6 -50.05 7.60 -13.19
CA GLU A 6 -49.40 6.28 -13.18
C GLU A 6 -48.21 6.32 -12.22
N GLU A 7 -48.19 5.39 -11.26
CA GLU A 7 -47.05 5.17 -10.37
C GLU A 7 -45.86 4.63 -11.20
N LEU A 8 -44.67 5.18 -10.96
CA LEU A 8 -43.43 4.62 -11.50
C LEU A 8 -43.26 3.20 -10.98
N THR A 9 -43.22 2.23 -11.90
CA THR A 9 -42.97 0.82 -11.57
C THR A 9 -41.51 0.61 -11.16
N ASP A 10 -41.20 -0.46 -10.42
CA ASP A 10 -39.84 -0.91 -10.02
C ASP A 10 -38.87 -1.23 -11.20
N ILE A 11 -39.24 -0.87 -12.44
CA ILE A 11 -38.47 -1.08 -13.66
C ILE A 11 -37.38 -0.01 -13.82
N GLU A 12 -37.58 1.17 -13.24
CA GLU A 12 -36.66 2.31 -13.38
C GLU A 12 -36.47 3.03 -12.03
N GLU A 13 -35.21 3.32 -11.69
CA GLU A 13 -34.83 4.13 -10.54
C GLU A 13 -34.20 5.44 -11.04
N ILE A 14 -34.75 6.57 -10.59
CA ILE A 14 -34.33 7.91 -11.02
C ILE A 14 -33.77 8.67 -9.82
N HIS A 15 -32.50 9.06 -9.88
CA HIS A 15 -31.84 9.88 -8.87
C HIS A 15 -31.70 11.33 -9.34
N PHE A 16 -32.12 12.29 -8.50
CA PHE A 16 -31.90 13.71 -8.74
C PHE A 16 -30.72 14.20 -7.88
N ILE A 17 -29.66 14.64 -8.53
CA ILE A 17 -28.40 15.03 -7.88
C ILE A 17 -28.11 16.51 -8.17
N GLU A 18 -27.94 17.31 -7.12
CA GLU A 18 -27.55 18.71 -7.23
C GLU A 18 -26.04 18.85 -7.09
N ILE A 19 -25.33 18.95 -8.22
CA ILE A 19 -23.85 19.01 -8.25
C ILE A 19 -23.24 20.05 -7.30
N PRO A 20 -23.76 21.30 -7.18
CA PRO A 20 -23.17 22.31 -6.30
C PRO A 20 -23.25 22.00 -4.79
N LYS A 21 -24.11 21.05 -4.38
CA LYS A 21 -24.28 20.66 -2.97
C LYS A 21 -23.37 19.49 -2.58
N LEU A 22 -22.67 18.91 -3.56
CA LEU A 22 -21.76 17.81 -3.32
C LEU A 22 -20.53 18.32 -2.58
N LYS A 23 -20.09 17.54 -1.59
CA LYS A 23 -18.80 17.78 -0.97
C LYS A 23 -17.72 17.32 -1.95
N ASP A 24 -16.68 18.13 -2.07
CA ASP A 24 -15.49 17.69 -2.80
C ASP A 24 -14.75 16.66 -1.96
N LEU A 25 -14.31 15.60 -2.63
CA LEU A 25 -13.39 14.64 -2.06
C LEU A 25 -11.97 15.13 -2.33
N ASP A 26 -11.15 15.12 -1.30
CA ASP A 26 -9.73 15.40 -1.44
C ASP A 26 -8.97 14.14 -1.85
N ASP A 27 -7.73 14.34 -2.28
CA ASP A 27 -6.84 13.23 -2.64
C ASP A 27 -6.58 12.29 -1.45
N ASP A 28 -6.82 12.71 -0.21
CA ASP A 28 -6.60 11.90 1.00
C ASP A 28 -7.85 11.14 1.47
N ALA A 29 -8.96 11.23 0.71
CA ALA A 29 -10.20 10.55 1.04
C ALA A 29 -10.01 9.02 1.17
N ASN A 30 -10.64 8.44 2.19
CA ASN A 30 -10.64 7.00 2.40
C ASN A 30 -11.59 6.32 1.41
N ILE A 31 -11.02 5.83 0.31
CA ILE A 31 -11.73 5.23 -0.83
C ILE A 31 -12.63 4.06 -0.42
N ASP A 32 -12.22 3.28 0.57
CA ASP A 32 -12.98 2.11 1.02
C ASP A 32 -14.30 2.49 1.71
N THR A 33 -14.41 3.74 2.18
CA THR A 33 -15.63 4.28 2.80
C THR A 33 -16.57 4.96 1.82
N ILE A 34 -16.15 5.12 0.56
CA ILE A 34 -16.94 5.77 -0.49
C ILE A 34 -17.99 4.79 -1.02
N ASP A 35 -19.26 5.23 -0.99
CA ASP A 35 -20.37 4.49 -1.58
C ASP A 35 -20.38 4.59 -3.12
N MET A 36 -21.14 3.72 -3.77
CA MET A 36 -21.17 3.67 -5.24
C MET A 36 -21.73 4.93 -5.87
N LEU A 37 -22.71 5.59 -5.26
CA LEU A 37 -23.28 6.83 -5.81
C LEU A 37 -22.24 7.95 -5.83
N THR A 38 -21.48 8.11 -4.75
CA THR A 38 -20.40 9.08 -4.63
C THR A 38 -19.26 8.74 -5.59
N ALA A 39 -18.92 7.46 -5.76
CA ALA A 39 -17.93 7.02 -6.73
C ALA A 39 -18.33 7.40 -8.17
N TRP A 40 -19.60 7.18 -8.55
CA TRP A 40 -20.14 7.58 -9.84
C TRP A 40 -20.16 9.09 -10.02
N ILE A 41 -20.52 9.83 -8.98
CA ILE A 41 -20.50 11.29 -8.99
C ILE A 41 -19.09 11.83 -9.27
N GLU A 42 -18.06 11.32 -8.58
CA GLU A 42 -16.67 11.74 -8.80
C GLU A 42 -16.18 11.38 -10.21
N PHE A 43 -16.54 10.19 -10.69
CA PHE A 43 -16.27 9.78 -12.08
C PHE A 43 -16.90 10.72 -13.11
N LEU A 44 -18.17 11.11 -12.91
CA LEU A 44 -18.88 12.01 -13.82
C LEU A 44 -18.39 13.46 -13.74
N LYS A 45 -17.88 13.91 -12.58
CA LYS A 45 -17.25 15.22 -12.42
C LYS A 45 -15.94 15.32 -13.19
N ASP A 46 -15.02 14.39 -12.93
CA ASP A 46 -13.72 14.31 -13.58
C ASP A 46 -13.20 12.86 -13.58
N PRO A 47 -13.34 12.12 -14.71
CA PRO A 47 -12.91 10.74 -14.80
C PRO A 47 -11.39 10.58 -14.72
N GLU A 48 -10.62 11.67 -14.86
CA GLU A 48 -9.15 11.67 -14.79
C GLU A 48 -8.58 12.11 -13.45
N SER A 49 -9.43 12.45 -12.49
CA SER A 49 -9.02 12.85 -11.14
C SER A 49 -8.25 11.76 -10.40
N ASN A 50 -7.40 12.15 -9.45
CA ASN A 50 -6.66 11.20 -8.61
C ASN A 50 -7.61 10.33 -7.77
N VAL A 51 -8.72 10.89 -7.30
CA VAL A 51 -9.75 10.16 -6.55
C VAL A 51 -10.34 9.03 -7.38
N VAL A 52 -10.74 9.31 -8.63
CA VAL A 52 -11.26 8.29 -9.56
C VAL A 52 -10.23 7.22 -9.86
N ARG A 53 -8.96 7.60 -10.06
CA ARG A 53 -7.88 6.62 -10.24
C ARG A 53 -7.73 5.67 -9.07
N LYS A 54 -7.90 6.15 -7.84
CA LYS A 54 -7.88 5.27 -6.67
C LYS A 54 -9.14 4.40 -6.61
N LEU A 55 -10.30 4.96 -6.97
CA LEU A 55 -11.57 4.22 -7.04
C LEU A 55 -11.51 3.05 -8.03
N GLU A 56 -10.82 3.18 -9.16
CA GLU A 56 -10.64 2.08 -10.15
C GLU A 56 -10.02 0.82 -9.54
N PHE A 57 -9.20 0.96 -8.48
CA PHE A 57 -8.59 -0.19 -7.80
C PHE A 57 -9.50 -0.82 -6.74
N SER A 58 -10.50 -0.09 -6.25
CA SER A 58 -11.40 -0.53 -5.16
C SER A 58 -12.80 -0.90 -5.67
N LYS A 59 -13.24 -0.32 -6.80
CA LYS A 59 -14.58 -0.44 -7.38
C LYS A 59 -14.49 -0.85 -8.84
N GLU A 60 -14.86 -2.10 -9.14
CA GLU A 60 -14.75 -2.68 -10.49
C GLU A 60 -15.62 -1.94 -11.51
N GLU A 61 -16.81 -1.49 -11.12
CA GLU A 61 -17.75 -0.80 -12.00
C GLU A 61 -17.20 0.55 -12.49
N ILE A 62 -16.43 1.27 -11.66
CA ILE A 62 -15.79 2.52 -12.04
C ILE A 62 -14.67 2.26 -13.06
N LYS A 63 -13.92 1.18 -12.86
CA LYS A 63 -12.89 0.75 -13.80
C LYS A 63 -13.49 0.41 -15.16
N GLU A 64 -14.54 -0.42 -15.19
CA GLU A 64 -15.23 -0.80 -16.42
C GLU A 64 -15.80 0.42 -17.15
N ALA A 65 -16.41 1.36 -16.41
CA ALA A 65 -16.95 2.60 -16.97
C ALA A 65 -15.87 3.44 -17.65
N LYS A 66 -14.68 3.50 -17.04
CA LYS A 66 -13.54 4.24 -17.59
C LYS A 66 -12.95 3.55 -18.82
N ASP A 67 -12.78 2.23 -18.78
CA ASP A 67 -12.33 1.46 -19.93
C ASP A 67 -13.27 1.62 -21.12
N GLU A 68 -14.59 1.62 -20.88
CA GLU A 68 -15.61 1.88 -21.88
C GLU A 68 -15.56 3.32 -22.40
N LEU A 69 -15.37 4.32 -21.53
CA LEU A 69 -15.17 5.72 -21.93
C LEU A 69 -14.01 5.86 -22.92
N TYR A 70 -12.86 5.25 -22.63
CA TYR A 70 -11.70 5.23 -23.53
C TYR A 70 -11.96 4.45 -24.82
N ARG A 71 -12.69 3.34 -24.74
CA ARG A 71 -13.08 2.58 -25.93
C ARG A 71 -13.96 3.39 -26.87
N LEU A 72 -14.91 4.14 -26.33
CA LEU A 72 -15.83 5.01 -27.08
C LEU A 72 -15.13 6.23 -27.67
N SER A 73 -14.13 6.80 -26.99
CA SER A 73 -13.40 7.97 -27.50
C SER A 73 -12.62 7.68 -28.78
N ARG A 74 -12.31 6.40 -29.07
CA ARG A 74 -11.53 5.94 -30.25
C ARG A 74 -10.14 6.56 -30.38
N ASP A 75 -9.64 7.25 -29.36
CA ASP A 75 -8.30 7.83 -29.36
C ASP A 75 -7.28 6.82 -28.84
N LYS A 76 -6.58 6.16 -29.77
CA LYS A 76 -5.52 5.19 -29.44
C LYS A 76 -4.40 5.79 -28.60
N LYS A 77 -4.10 7.09 -28.75
CA LYS A 77 -3.02 7.74 -27.99
C LYS A 77 -3.43 7.97 -26.54
N GLU A 78 -4.69 8.34 -26.30
CA GLU A 78 -5.22 8.50 -24.95
C GLU A 78 -5.24 7.16 -24.21
N LEU A 79 -5.68 6.08 -24.89
CA LEU A 79 -5.65 4.74 -24.33
C LEU A 79 -4.22 4.28 -24.00
N GLU A 80 -3.25 4.54 -24.89
CA GLU A 80 -1.85 4.22 -24.63
C GLU A 80 -1.29 5.02 -23.44
N LEU A 81 -1.63 6.30 -23.33
CA LEU A 81 -1.21 7.15 -22.23
C LEU A 81 -1.82 6.70 -20.90
N TYR A 82 -3.09 6.28 -20.89
CA TYR A 82 -3.76 5.70 -19.73
C TYR A 82 -3.05 4.43 -19.27
N ASN A 83 -2.82 3.46 -20.17
CA ASN A 83 -2.11 2.22 -19.86
C ASN A 83 -0.68 2.47 -19.32
N LEU A 84 0.03 3.47 -19.87
CA LEU A 84 1.35 3.87 -19.38
C LEU A 84 1.30 4.46 -17.96
N ARG A 85 0.28 5.27 -17.66
CA ARG A 85 0.08 5.82 -16.31
C ARG A 85 -0.25 4.73 -15.31
N GLU A 86 -1.17 3.82 -15.65
CA GLU A 86 -1.55 2.67 -14.83
C GLU A 86 -0.31 1.81 -14.53
N LYS A 87 0.48 1.47 -15.56
CA LYS A 87 1.74 0.74 -15.41
C LYS A 87 2.71 1.46 -14.48
N SER A 88 2.95 2.75 -14.69
CA SER A 88 3.88 3.53 -13.86
C SER A 88 3.46 3.57 -12.40
N PHE A 89 2.14 3.60 -12.15
CA PHE A 89 1.60 3.55 -10.80
C PHE A 89 1.90 2.19 -10.14
N PHE A 90 1.61 1.08 -10.81
CA PHE A 90 1.91 -0.26 -10.29
C PHE A 90 3.40 -0.52 -10.11
N ASP A 91 4.25 -0.04 -11.01
CA ASP A 91 5.71 -0.14 -10.89
C ASP A 91 6.20 0.54 -9.60
N LYS A 92 5.63 1.72 -9.24
CA LYS A 92 5.95 2.42 -7.99
C LYS A 92 5.49 1.65 -6.75
N ILE A 93 4.27 1.11 -6.76
CA ILE A 93 3.75 0.30 -5.65
C ILE A 93 4.63 -0.93 -5.44
N SER A 94 4.97 -1.64 -6.52
CA SER A 94 5.83 -2.82 -6.46
C SER A 94 7.22 -2.47 -5.93
N ALA A 95 7.81 -1.36 -6.39
CA ALA A 95 9.11 -0.90 -5.92
C ALA A 95 9.11 -0.57 -4.42
N LEU A 96 8.06 0.12 -3.92
CA LEU A 96 7.93 0.45 -2.50
C LEU A 96 7.78 -0.82 -1.64
N SER A 97 6.86 -1.72 -2.02
CA SER A 97 6.63 -2.98 -1.33
C SER A 97 7.91 -3.83 -1.25
N ASN A 98 8.62 -3.97 -2.37
CA ASN A 98 9.91 -4.67 -2.42
C ASN A 98 10.97 -4.01 -1.52
N ALA A 99 11.00 -2.69 -1.43
CA ALA A 99 11.94 -1.97 -0.57
C ALA A 99 11.63 -2.18 0.92
N GLU A 100 10.35 -2.14 1.30
CA GLU A 100 9.90 -2.43 2.67
C GLU A 100 10.21 -3.87 3.09
N GLU A 101 9.95 -4.84 2.20
CA GLU A 101 10.24 -6.25 2.46
C GLU A 101 11.75 -6.48 2.66
N LYS A 102 12.58 -5.96 1.77
CA LYS A 102 14.05 -6.03 1.90
C LYS A 102 14.54 -5.36 3.17
N GLY A 103 14.02 -4.18 3.51
CA GLY A 103 14.38 -3.48 4.75
C GLY A 103 14.04 -4.30 5.99
N ARG A 104 12.87 -4.96 6.00
CA ARG A 104 12.46 -5.85 7.09
C ARG A 104 13.36 -7.08 7.21
N GLU A 105 13.69 -7.70 6.07
CA GLU A 105 14.57 -8.88 6.03
C GLU A 105 15.96 -8.53 6.55
N GLN A 106 16.57 -7.45 6.04
CA GLN A 106 17.88 -6.97 6.49
C GLN A 106 17.88 -6.63 7.98
N GLY A 107 16.86 -5.91 8.47
CA GLY A 107 16.73 -5.58 9.89
C GLY A 107 16.60 -6.82 10.78
N ARG A 108 15.89 -7.85 10.32
CA ARG A 108 15.77 -9.13 11.03
C ARG A 108 17.10 -9.88 11.09
N GLU A 109 17.84 -9.92 9.97
CA GLU A 109 19.15 -10.57 9.91
C GLU A 109 20.18 -9.87 10.80
N GLN A 110 20.28 -8.54 10.69
CA GLN A 110 21.16 -7.73 11.53
C GLN A 110 20.82 -7.91 13.01
N GLY A 111 19.54 -7.82 13.38
CA GLY A 111 19.12 -8.02 14.77
C GLY A 111 19.42 -9.41 15.32
N LEU A 112 19.35 -10.45 14.48
CA LEU A 112 19.73 -11.81 14.87
C LEU A 112 21.24 -11.94 15.09
N GLU A 113 22.05 -11.33 14.23
CA GLU A 113 23.51 -11.36 14.35
C GLU A 113 24.01 -10.57 15.57
N GLU A 114 23.48 -9.37 15.78
CA GLU A 114 23.74 -8.55 16.97
C GLU A 114 23.31 -9.28 18.24
N GLY A 115 22.12 -9.89 18.24
CA GLY A 115 21.62 -10.69 19.37
C GLY A 115 22.55 -11.85 19.73
N LYS A 116 23.02 -12.61 18.73
CA LYS A 116 24.00 -13.70 18.95
C LYS A 116 25.34 -13.18 19.46
N LEU A 117 25.79 -12.01 19.04
CA LEU A 117 27.02 -11.41 19.53
C LEU A 117 26.85 -10.96 21.00
N LEU A 118 25.75 -10.29 21.34
CA LEU A 118 25.43 -9.88 22.70
C LEU A 118 25.31 -11.07 23.64
N GLU A 119 24.67 -12.16 23.20
CA GLU A 119 24.60 -13.41 23.95
C GLU A 119 25.99 -13.98 24.24
N ARG A 120 26.86 -14.07 23.22
CA ARG A 120 28.25 -14.53 23.38
C ARG A 120 29.03 -13.67 24.38
N ILE A 121 28.88 -12.34 24.31
CA ILE A 121 29.51 -11.39 25.25
C ILE A 121 28.98 -11.58 26.67
N ASN A 122 27.67 -11.76 26.84
CA ASN A 122 27.07 -11.98 28.16
C ASN A 122 27.53 -13.31 28.77
N ILE A 123 27.60 -14.38 27.98
CA ILE A 123 28.16 -15.66 28.43
C ILE A 123 29.62 -15.47 28.83
N ALA A 124 30.44 -14.77 28.03
CA ALA A 124 31.84 -14.51 28.37
C ALA A 124 31.98 -13.77 29.71
N LYS A 125 31.21 -12.67 29.90
CA LYS A 125 31.21 -11.88 31.15
C LYS A 125 30.89 -12.73 32.38
N ASN A 126 29.93 -13.64 32.27
CA ASN A 126 29.51 -14.52 33.36
C ASN A 126 30.52 -15.64 33.67
N LEU A 127 31.55 -15.83 32.84
CA LEU A 127 32.56 -16.86 33.01
C LEU A 127 33.94 -16.29 33.39
N LEU A 128 34.14 -14.96 33.35
CA LEU A 128 35.44 -14.31 33.59
C LEU A 128 36.04 -14.59 34.97
N ASP A 129 35.20 -14.84 35.97
CA ASP A 129 35.56 -15.16 37.35
C ASP A 129 35.74 -16.65 37.62
N VAL A 130 35.28 -17.52 36.71
CA VAL A 130 35.31 -18.99 36.87
C VAL A 130 36.34 -19.66 35.98
N LEU A 131 36.58 -19.14 34.77
CA LEU A 131 37.39 -19.80 33.73
C LEU A 131 38.51 -18.89 33.21
N ASP A 132 39.54 -19.51 32.64
CA ASP A 132 40.61 -18.82 31.93
C ASP A 132 40.14 -18.32 30.54
N ASN A 133 40.87 -17.35 29.98
CA ASN A 133 40.48 -16.69 28.74
C ASN A 133 40.47 -17.65 27.53
N GLU A 134 41.31 -18.69 27.53
CA GLU A 134 41.42 -19.66 26.43
C GLU A 134 40.19 -20.57 26.42
N THR A 135 39.74 -21.04 27.59
CA THR A 135 38.51 -21.82 27.75
C THR A 135 37.27 -21.00 27.40
N ILE A 136 37.19 -19.72 27.82
CA ILE A 136 36.05 -18.84 27.49
C ILE A 136 35.99 -18.57 25.99
N SER A 137 37.14 -18.36 25.34
CA SER A 137 37.24 -18.19 23.89
C SER A 137 36.67 -19.40 23.15
N LEU A 138 37.05 -20.59 23.58
CA LEU A 138 36.59 -21.84 22.97
C LEU A 138 35.08 -22.09 23.15
N LYS A 139 34.48 -21.61 24.23
CA LYS A 139 33.04 -21.78 24.52
C LYS A 139 32.13 -20.72 23.90
N THR A 140 32.62 -19.50 23.78
CA THR A 140 31.82 -18.35 23.27
C THR A 140 32.10 -18.06 21.81
N GLY A 141 33.21 -18.56 21.25
CA GLY A 141 33.64 -18.25 19.89
C GLY A 141 34.11 -16.79 19.73
N LEU A 142 34.35 -16.08 20.83
CA LEU A 142 35.04 -14.79 20.84
C LEU A 142 36.56 -15.02 20.85
N SER A 143 37.31 -14.10 20.27
CA SER A 143 38.77 -14.12 20.34
C SER A 143 39.26 -13.87 21.76
N VAL A 144 40.47 -14.36 22.07
CA VAL A 144 41.11 -14.11 23.38
C VAL A 144 41.29 -12.61 23.63
N GLU A 145 41.60 -11.83 22.59
CA GLU A 145 41.73 -10.37 22.65
C GLU A 145 40.41 -9.66 23.00
N GLU A 146 39.27 -10.14 22.46
CA GLU A 146 37.95 -9.62 22.82
C GLU A 146 37.61 -9.93 24.28
N ILE A 147 37.98 -11.11 24.77
CA ILE A 147 37.76 -11.53 26.16
C ILE A 147 38.64 -10.74 27.13
N GLU A 148 39.91 -10.47 26.77
CA GLU A 148 40.79 -9.61 27.57
C GLU A 148 40.23 -8.20 27.75
N LYS A 149 39.58 -7.64 26.71
CA LYS A 149 38.93 -6.32 26.78
C LYS A 149 37.68 -6.30 27.67
N LEU A 150 37.11 -7.47 28.01
CA LEU A 150 35.94 -7.59 28.88
C LEU A 150 36.30 -7.69 30.37
N ARG A 151 37.59 -7.87 30.71
CA ARG A 151 38.09 -7.96 32.10
C ARG A 151 38.30 -6.61 32.77
#